data_AF-A0A6P4E9L1-F1
#
_entry.id   AF-A0A6P4E9L1-F1
#
_cell.length_a   1.000
_cell.length_b   1.000
_cell.length_c   1.000
_cell.angle_alpha   90.00
_cell.angle_beta   90.00
_cell.angle_gamma   90.00
#
_symmetry.space_group_name_H-M   'P 1'
#
loop_
_entity.id
_entity.type
_entity.pdbx_description
1 polymer ?
#
loop_
_entity_poly.entity_id
_entity_poly.type
_entity_poly.pdbx_seq_one_letter_code
_entity_poly.pdbx_strand_id
1 'polypeptide(L)'
;MPPKKHDEPERKPLIGRIGTNLRIGIVGVPNVGKSTFFNVLTKSAAPAENFPFCTIKPNENRVPVPDERFDYLVDYHKPASVVPAYLNVVDIAGLVKGAAEGQGLGNDFLSHISACDAIFHLCRAFEDPDVTHVEGEVDPVRDLEIISEELRLKDEENLLKNLDKLEKVVARGG
;
A
#
# COMPACT_ATOMS: atom_id res chain seq x y z
N MET A 1 24.66 -24.79 38.69
CA MET A 1 25.06 -24.25 37.38
C MET A 1 24.22 -23.01 37.10
N PRO A 2 24.82 -21.85 36.81
CA PRO A 2 24.04 -20.69 36.38
C PRO A 2 23.33 -21.02 35.06
N PRO A 3 22.07 -20.60 34.86
CA PRO A 3 21.36 -20.84 33.62
C PRO A 3 22.12 -20.19 32.47
N LYS A 4 22.35 -20.95 31.39
CA LYS A 4 22.94 -20.43 30.16
C LYS A 4 22.06 -19.26 29.69
N LYS A 5 22.66 -18.07 29.51
CA LYS A 5 22.04 -16.96 28.80
C LYS A 5 21.59 -17.50 27.45
N HIS A 6 20.28 -17.54 27.22
CA HIS A 6 19.76 -17.68 25.87
C HIS A 6 20.23 -16.44 25.11
N ASP A 7 21.06 -16.62 24.09
CA ASP A 7 21.40 -15.55 23.16
C ASP A 7 20.10 -15.05 22.54
N GLU A 8 19.70 -13.83 22.90
CA GLU A 8 18.55 -13.19 22.25
C GLU A 8 18.86 -13.03 20.77
N PRO A 9 17.96 -13.45 19.87
CA PRO A 9 18.21 -13.34 18.44
C PRO A 9 18.41 -11.87 18.07
N GLU A 10 19.51 -11.59 17.37
CA GLU A 10 19.87 -10.25 16.91
C GLU A 10 18.72 -9.65 16.08
N ARG A 11 18.12 -8.57 16.60
CA ARG A 11 16.98 -7.92 15.95
C ARG A 11 17.47 -7.14 14.74
N LYS A 12 17.18 -7.66 13.54
CA LYS A 12 17.44 -6.94 12.29
C LYS A 12 16.62 -5.64 12.25
N PRO A 13 17.19 -4.53 11.75
CA PRO A 13 16.44 -3.30 11.59
C PRO A 13 15.30 -3.50 10.58
N LEU A 14 14.13 -2.99 10.92
CA LEU A 14 12.97 -2.98 10.03
C LEU A 14 13.09 -1.83 9.03
N ILE A 15 12.75 -2.09 7.76
CA ILE A 15 12.68 -1.07 6.72
C ILE A 15 11.26 -0.52 6.68
N GLY A 16 11.12 0.81 6.72
CA GLY A 16 9.82 1.47 6.60
C GLY A 16 9.79 2.85 7.24
N ARG A 17 8.64 3.51 7.13
CA ARG A 17 8.38 4.80 7.77
C ARG A 17 8.26 4.63 9.29
N ILE A 18 8.87 5.54 10.04
CA ILE A 18 8.69 5.59 11.50
C ILE A 18 7.31 6.19 11.79
N GLY A 19 6.42 5.40 12.40
CA GLY A 19 5.08 5.85 12.80
C GLY A 19 4.11 4.70 13.04
N THR A 20 2.93 5.02 13.56
CA THR A 20 1.84 4.06 13.83
C THR A 20 0.72 4.10 12.80
N ASN A 21 0.55 5.24 12.11
CA ASN A 21 -0.52 5.45 11.12
C ASN A 21 -0.05 5.07 9.72
N LEU A 22 0.25 3.78 9.53
CA LEU A 22 0.69 3.24 8.24
C LEU A 22 -0.51 3.00 7.30
N ARG A 23 -0.25 3.05 5.99
CA ARG A 23 -1.26 2.87 4.94
C ARG A 23 -0.82 1.84 3.90
N ILE A 24 -1.75 1.05 3.41
CA ILE A 24 -1.54 0.13 2.28
C ILE A 24 -2.27 0.64 1.05
N GLY A 25 -1.58 0.70 -0.09
CA GLY A 25 -2.14 1.12 -1.37
C GLY A 25 -2.52 -0.07 -2.25
N ILE A 26 -3.66 -0.01 -2.93
CA ILE A 26 -4.08 -1.02 -3.91
C ILE A 26 -3.54 -0.60 -5.28
N VAL A 27 -2.72 -1.45 -5.89
CA VAL A 27 -2.04 -1.21 -7.18
C VAL A 27 -2.36 -2.36 -8.14
N GLY A 28 -2.39 -2.06 -9.44
CA GLY A 28 -2.65 -3.02 -10.50
C GLY A 28 -3.05 -2.30 -11.78
N VAL A 29 -2.93 -2.98 -12.93
CA VAL A 29 -3.33 -2.43 -14.24
C VAL A 29 -4.86 -2.16 -14.26
N PRO A 30 -5.39 -1.38 -15.23
CA PRO A 30 -6.83 -1.20 -15.37
C PRO A 30 -7.56 -2.55 -15.48
N ASN A 31 -8.81 -2.59 -15.02
CA ASN A 31 -9.70 -3.75 -15.16
C ASN A 31 -9.27 -5.06 -14.45
N VAL A 32 -8.27 -5.04 -13.56
CA VAL A 32 -7.94 -6.21 -12.70
C VAL A 32 -8.90 -6.44 -11.53
N GLY A 33 -9.92 -5.58 -11.36
CA GLY A 33 -10.86 -5.66 -10.25
C GLY A 33 -10.48 -4.87 -8.99
N LYS A 34 -9.56 -3.88 -9.08
CA LYS A 34 -9.17 -3.02 -7.94
C LYS A 34 -10.35 -2.40 -7.20
N SER A 35 -11.23 -1.70 -7.92
CA SER A 35 -12.39 -1.04 -7.30
C SER A 35 -13.38 -2.06 -6.73
N THR A 36 -13.51 -3.24 -7.33
CA THR A 36 -14.31 -4.34 -6.78
C THR A 36 -13.72 -4.84 -5.46
N PHE A 37 -12.41 -5.10 -5.42
CA PHE A 37 -11.69 -5.51 -4.22
C PHE A 37 -11.78 -4.46 -3.10
N PHE A 38 -11.56 -3.18 -3.43
CA PHE A 38 -11.74 -2.07 -2.49
C PHE A 38 -13.18 -2.01 -1.97
N ASN A 39 -14.18 -2.12 -2.85
CA ASN A 39 -15.59 -2.13 -2.45
C ASN A 39 -15.94 -3.29 -1.51
N VAL A 40 -15.36 -4.48 -1.72
CA VAL A 40 -15.58 -5.64 -0.82
C VAL A 40 -14.93 -5.39 0.55
N LEU A 41 -13.70 -4.89 0.57
CA LEU A 41 -13.01 -4.53 1.80
C LEU A 41 -13.76 -3.46 2.60
N THR A 42 -14.31 -2.46 1.92
CA THR A 42 -15.00 -1.33 2.54
C THR A 42 -16.44 -1.63 2.94
N LYS A 43 -17.19 -2.45 2.17
CA LYS A 43 -18.52 -2.92 2.58
C LYS A 43 -18.48 -3.88 3.76
N SER A 44 -17.36 -4.56 3.97
CA SER A 44 -17.13 -5.40 5.15
C SER A 44 -16.78 -4.58 6.39
N ALA A 45 -16.49 -3.28 6.24
CA ALA A 45 -16.28 -2.37 7.36
C ALA A 45 -17.63 -1.86 7.87
N ALA A 46 -17.90 -2.06 9.17
CA ALA A 46 -19.00 -1.38 9.85
C ALA A 46 -18.88 0.15 9.65
N PRO A 47 -19.99 0.90 9.52
CA PRO A 47 -19.94 2.34 9.33
C PRO A 47 -19.04 2.95 10.40
N ALA A 48 -17.94 3.58 9.97
CA ALA A 48 -16.98 4.18 10.86
C ALA A 48 -17.69 5.23 11.72
N GLU A 49 -17.95 4.91 12.98
CA GLU A 49 -18.39 5.90 13.95
C GLU A 49 -17.35 7.00 13.97
N ASN A 50 -17.81 8.24 13.76
CA ASN A 50 -17.01 9.43 13.47
C ASN A 50 -15.80 9.57 14.40
N PHE A 51 -14.60 9.27 13.90
CA PHE A 51 -13.35 9.67 14.55
C PHE A 51 -13.09 11.16 14.23
N PRO A 52 -13.20 12.08 15.22
CA PRO A 52 -13.29 13.53 14.96
C PRO A 52 -11.99 14.20 14.49
N PHE A 53 -10.93 13.43 14.21
CA PHE A 53 -9.60 13.95 13.87
C PHE A 53 -8.99 13.38 12.59
N CYS A 54 -9.70 12.52 11.85
CA CYS A 54 -9.17 11.91 10.64
C CYS A 54 -9.98 12.35 9.42
N THR A 55 -9.38 13.17 8.56
CA THR A 55 -9.95 13.51 7.24
C THR A 55 -9.88 12.26 6.35
N ILE A 56 -10.99 11.52 6.26
CA ILE A 56 -11.11 10.39 5.34
C ILE A 56 -11.37 10.96 3.95
N LYS A 57 -10.38 10.84 3.05
CA LYS A 57 -10.57 11.15 1.63
C LYS A 57 -11.41 10.04 0.99
N PRO A 58 -12.19 10.31 -0.08
CA PRO A 58 -13.08 9.32 -0.69
C PRO A 58 -12.39 8.02 -1.16
N ASN A 59 -11.07 8.05 -1.31
CA ASN A 59 -10.25 6.95 -1.79
C ASN A 59 -9.51 6.23 -0.65
N GLU A 60 -9.72 6.63 0.60
CA GLU A 60 -9.12 6.03 1.79
C GLU A 60 -10.22 5.41 2.65
N ASN A 61 -9.97 4.22 3.19
CA ASN A 61 -10.92 3.56 4.09
C ASN A 61 -10.19 2.77 5.18
N ARG A 62 -10.89 2.47 6.27
CA ARG A 62 -10.38 1.72 7.42
C ARG A 62 -11.09 0.38 7.50
N VAL A 63 -10.32 -0.69 7.40
CA VAL A 63 -10.83 -2.06 7.50
C VAL A 63 -10.47 -2.62 8.86
N PRO A 64 -11.44 -3.10 9.67
CA PRO A 64 -11.13 -3.73 10.95
C PRO A 64 -10.31 -5.00 10.71
N VAL A 65 -9.28 -5.22 11.54
CA VAL A 65 -8.42 -6.40 11.46
C VAL A 65 -9.07 -7.54 12.25
N PRO A 66 -9.43 -8.68 11.61
CA PRO A 66 -9.98 -9.82 12.33
C PRO A 66 -8.93 -10.45 13.23
N ASP A 67 -9.25 -10.66 14.51
CA ASP A 67 -8.36 -11.27 15.49
C ASP A 67 -9.16 -12.07 16.53
N GLU A 68 -9.04 -13.40 16.48
CA GLU A 68 -9.75 -14.32 17.40
C GLU A 68 -9.42 -14.05 18.87
N ARG A 69 -8.22 -13.52 19.17
CA ARG A 69 -7.81 -13.19 20.54
C ARG A 69 -8.56 -11.97 21.04
N PHE A 70 -8.80 -11.01 20.17
CA PHE A 70 -9.61 -9.84 20.47
C PHE A 70 -11.06 -10.26 20.74
N ASP A 71 -11.61 -11.10 19.86
CA ASP A 71 -12.99 -11.61 19.99
C ASP A 71 -13.19 -12.38 21.30
N TYR A 72 -12.23 -13.24 21.67
CA TYR A 72 -12.23 -13.94 22.95
C TYR A 72 -12.29 -12.98 24.15
N LEU A 73 -11.46 -11.92 24.15
CA LEU A 73 -11.43 -10.95 25.25
C LEU A 73 -12.74 -10.16 25.34
N VAL A 74 -13.34 -9.81 24.20
CA VAL A 74 -14.64 -9.13 24.13
C VAL A 74 -15.75 -10.01 24.71
N ASP A 75 -15.80 -11.28 24.32
CA ASP A 75 -16.82 -12.21 24.83
C ASP A 75 -16.63 -12.52 26.33
N TYR A 76 -15.38 -12.69 26.77
CA TYR A 76 -15.05 -12.98 28.15
C TYR A 76 -15.34 -11.81 29.10
N HIS A 77 -14.92 -10.59 28.73
CA HIS A 77 -15.04 -9.41 29.59
C HIS A 77 -16.32 -8.59 29.37
N LYS A 78 -16.99 -8.73 28.23
CA LYS A 78 -18.21 -8.00 27.84
C LYS A 78 -18.11 -6.49 28.10
N PRO A 79 -17.09 -5.82 27.54
CA PRO A 79 -16.86 -4.40 27.80
C PRO A 79 -17.97 -3.53 27.19
N ALA A 80 -18.17 -2.33 27.75
CA ALA A 80 -19.14 -1.36 27.24
C ALA A 80 -18.73 -0.75 25.88
N SER A 81 -17.46 -0.83 25.50
CA SER A 81 -16.92 -0.33 24.23
C SER A 81 -15.98 -1.37 23.64
N VAL A 82 -16.11 -1.59 22.33
CA VAL A 82 -15.35 -2.57 21.55
C VAL A 82 -14.69 -1.82 20.39
N VAL A 83 -13.36 -1.72 20.41
CA VAL A 83 -12.59 -1.00 19.38
C VAL A 83 -11.50 -1.92 18.84
N PRO A 84 -11.64 -2.43 17.60
CA PRO A 84 -10.63 -3.28 16.98
C PRO A 84 -9.43 -2.47 16.46
N ALA A 85 -8.38 -3.18 16.05
CA ALA A 85 -7.32 -2.58 15.24
C ALA A 85 -7.82 -2.35 13.80
N TYR A 86 -7.24 -1.37 13.11
CA TYR A 86 -7.63 -1.01 11.74
C TYR A 86 -6.45 -1.03 10.78
N LEU A 87 -6.70 -1.51 9.56
CA LEU A 87 -5.84 -1.36 8.40
C LEU A 87 -6.32 -0.17 7.57
N ASN A 88 -5.46 0.84 7.37
CA ASN A 88 -5.79 1.96 6.48
C ASN A 88 -5.48 1.56 5.03
N VAL A 89 -6.51 1.48 4.20
CA VAL A 89 -6.42 1.07 2.79
C VAL A 89 -6.67 2.28 1.90
N VAL A 90 -5.84 2.45 0.88
CA VAL A 90 -5.93 3.52 -0.11
C VAL A 90 -6.16 2.89 -1.49
N ASP A 91 -7.24 3.28 -2.18
CA ASP A 91 -7.43 2.94 -3.58
C ASP A 91 -6.59 3.88 -4.45
N ILE A 92 -5.67 3.29 -5.22
CA ILE A 92 -4.81 4.03 -6.15
C ILE A 92 -5.32 3.76 -7.57
N ALA A 93 -5.44 4.82 -8.37
CA ALA A 93 -5.92 4.75 -9.75
C ALA A 93 -5.18 3.68 -10.59
N GLY A 94 -5.76 3.17 -11.68
CA GLY A 94 -5.07 2.12 -12.47
C GLY A 94 -3.77 2.61 -13.11
N LEU A 95 -2.68 1.84 -12.98
CA LEU A 95 -1.41 2.13 -13.64
C LEU A 95 -1.45 1.71 -15.11
N VAL A 96 -1.14 2.62 -16.01
CA VAL A 96 -0.93 2.34 -17.43
C VAL A 96 0.57 2.46 -17.73
N LYS A 97 1.07 1.65 -18.65
CA LYS A 97 2.45 1.69 -19.15
C LYS A 97 2.82 3.11 -19.64
N GLY A 98 4.03 3.58 -19.35
CA GLY A 98 4.51 4.92 -19.69
C GLY A 98 4.14 5.99 -18.65
N ALA A 99 3.81 5.58 -17.43
CA ALA A 99 3.45 6.49 -16.35
C ALA A 99 4.65 7.31 -15.85
N ALA A 100 5.85 6.71 -15.81
CA ALA A 100 7.09 7.40 -15.46
C ALA A 100 7.51 8.45 -16.50
N GLU A 101 7.13 8.29 -17.77
CA GLU A 101 7.47 9.21 -18.87
C GLU A 101 6.65 10.52 -18.86
N GLY A 102 5.73 10.67 -17.91
CA GLY A 102 5.05 11.95 -17.67
C GLY A 102 3.79 12.18 -18.51
N GLN A 103 3.16 11.13 -19.04
CA GLN A 103 1.79 11.24 -19.54
C GLN A 103 0.81 11.47 -18.38
N GLY A 104 0.72 12.71 -17.89
CA GLY A 104 -0.33 13.29 -17.02
C GLY A 104 -0.81 12.46 -15.81
N LEU A 105 -1.50 11.34 -16.05
CA LEU A 105 -2.05 10.43 -15.05
C LEU A 105 -0.98 9.63 -14.28
N GLY A 106 0.20 9.38 -14.87
CA GLY A 106 1.22 8.54 -14.26
C GLY A 106 1.95 9.14 -13.05
N ASN A 107 2.21 10.46 -13.08
CA ASN A 107 2.90 11.15 -11.99
C ASN A 107 2.04 11.28 -10.73
N ASP A 108 0.74 11.54 -10.90
CA ASP A 108 -0.21 11.60 -9.78
C ASP A 108 -0.31 10.22 -9.11
N PHE A 109 -0.37 9.14 -9.89
CA PHE A 109 -0.37 7.76 -9.39
C PHE A 109 0.86 7.43 -8.53
N LEU A 110 2.06 7.72 -9.04
CA LEU A 110 3.30 7.44 -8.30
C LEU A 110 3.42 8.28 -7.02
N SER A 111 2.88 9.51 -7.04
CA SER A 111 2.80 10.35 -5.83
C SER A 111 1.91 9.71 -4.75
N HIS A 112 0.79 9.10 -5.14
CA HIS A 112 -0.11 8.39 -4.23
C HIS A 112 0.54 7.12 -3.64
N ILE A 113 1.34 6.39 -4.43
CA ILE A 113 2.09 5.23 -3.92
C ILE A 113 3.14 5.67 -2.90
N SER A 114 3.89 6.75 -3.16
CA SER A 114 4.91 7.24 -2.22
C SER A 114 4.35 7.67 -0.86
N ALA A 115 3.04 7.97 -0.79
CA ALA A 115 2.35 8.24 0.46
C ALA A 115 2.01 6.97 1.26
N CYS A 116 1.99 5.81 0.62
CA CYS A 116 1.72 4.50 1.24
C CYS A 116 2.99 3.84 1.78
N ASP A 117 2.81 2.90 2.70
CA ASP A 117 3.89 2.16 3.37
C ASP A 117 3.93 0.68 2.95
N ALA A 118 2.86 0.20 2.31
CA ALA A 118 2.75 -1.14 1.74
C ALA A 118 1.89 -1.11 0.47
N ILE A 119 1.97 -2.17 -0.34
CA ILE A 119 1.23 -2.31 -1.59
C ILE A 119 0.49 -3.66 -1.64
N PHE A 120 -0.81 -3.63 -1.93
CA PHE A 120 -1.54 -4.77 -2.47
C PHE A 120 -1.43 -4.73 -3.99
N HIS A 121 -0.70 -5.70 -4.56
CA HIS A 121 -0.54 -5.81 -6.01
C HIS A 121 -1.59 -6.78 -6.57
N LEU A 122 -2.56 -6.27 -7.30
CA LEU A 122 -3.62 -7.05 -7.95
C LEU A 122 -3.25 -7.35 -9.39
N CYS A 123 -3.30 -8.63 -9.73
CA CYS A 123 -3.05 -9.14 -11.08
C CYS A 123 -4.30 -9.87 -11.59
N ARG A 124 -4.59 -9.74 -12.89
CA ARG A 124 -5.70 -10.45 -13.52
C ARG A 124 -5.25 -11.86 -13.92
N ALA A 125 -5.87 -12.88 -13.33
CA ALA A 125 -5.64 -14.28 -13.64
C ALA A 125 -6.92 -14.98 -14.14
N PHE A 126 -7.81 -14.24 -14.80
CA PHE A 126 -9.07 -14.74 -15.35
C PHE A 126 -9.34 -14.12 -16.72
N GLU A 127 -9.89 -14.94 -17.62
CA GLU A 127 -10.39 -14.50 -18.91
C GLU A 127 -11.83 -14.04 -18.77
N ASP A 128 -12.16 -12.90 -19.39
CA ASP A 128 -13.52 -12.39 -19.46
C ASP A 128 -13.67 -11.66 -20.81
N PRO A 129 -14.55 -12.15 -21.72
CA PRO A 129 -14.73 -11.59 -23.05
C PRO A 129 -15.34 -10.17 -23.01
N ASP A 130 -15.99 -9.77 -21.92
CA ASP A 130 -16.60 -8.45 -21.77
C ASP A 130 -15.61 -7.41 -21.20
N VAL A 131 -14.39 -7.83 -20.83
CA VAL A 131 -13.38 -6.98 -20.17
C VAL A 131 -12.11 -6.89 -21.01
N THR A 132 -11.92 -5.73 -21.65
CA THR A 132 -10.71 -5.44 -22.44
C THR A 132 -9.46 -5.33 -21.57
N HIS A 133 -8.39 -5.99 -22.02
CA HIS A 133 -7.06 -5.86 -21.43
C HIS A 133 -6.28 -4.76 -22.16
N VAL A 134 -5.61 -3.88 -21.43
CA VAL A 134 -4.89 -2.72 -22.01
C VAL A 134 -3.76 -3.19 -22.95
N GLU A 135 -3.10 -4.30 -22.59
CA GLU A 135 -2.01 -4.91 -23.36
C GLU A 135 -2.48 -6.05 -24.32
N GLY A 136 -3.79 -6.07 -24.65
CA GLY A 136 -4.39 -7.03 -25.58
C GLY A 136 -4.81 -8.35 -24.93
N GLU A 137 -3.84 -9.21 -24.61
CA GLU A 137 -4.08 -10.50 -23.94
C GLU A 137 -3.92 -10.39 -22.43
N VAL A 138 -4.55 -11.31 -21.67
CA VAL A 138 -4.38 -11.39 -20.22
C VAL A 138 -3.07 -12.10 -19.93
N ASP A 139 -2.11 -11.39 -19.34
CA ASP A 139 -0.83 -11.96 -18.89
C ASP A 139 -0.41 -11.33 -17.55
N PRO A 140 -0.67 -12.01 -16.42
CA PRO A 140 -0.35 -11.48 -15.10
C PRO A 140 1.15 -11.33 -14.86
N VAL A 141 2.01 -12.11 -15.53
CA VAL A 141 3.47 -12.02 -15.35
C VAL A 141 3.97 -10.72 -15.99
N ARG A 142 3.54 -10.44 -17.22
CA ARG A 142 3.85 -9.18 -17.88
C ARG A 142 3.30 -7.97 -17.11
N ASP A 143 2.10 -8.06 -16.54
CA ASP A 143 1.54 -6.97 -15.72
C ASP A 143 2.39 -6.68 -14.48
N LEU A 144 2.85 -7.74 -13.79
CA LEU A 144 3.76 -7.62 -12.65
C LEU A 144 5.08 -6.96 -13.05
N GLU A 145 5.64 -7.35 -14.19
CA GLU A 145 6.88 -6.78 -14.73
C GLU A 145 6.72 -5.29 -15.06
N ILE A 146 5.66 -4.91 -15.78
CA ILE A 146 5.37 -3.50 -16.12
C ILE A 146 5.32 -2.65 -14.86
N ILE A 147 4.54 -3.06 -13.86
CA ILE A 147 4.41 -2.28 -12.62
C ILE A 147 5.74 -2.23 -11.86
N SER A 148 6.48 -3.33 -11.81
CA SER A 148 7.78 -3.38 -11.13
C SER A 148 8.82 -2.49 -11.80
N GLU A 149 8.85 -2.45 -13.12
CA GLU A 149 9.74 -1.58 -13.89
C GLU A 149 9.40 -0.10 -13.68
N GLU A 150 8.13 0.28 -13.75
CA GLU A 150 7.67 1.66 -13.51
C GLU A 150 8.04 2.15 -12.09
N LEU A 151 7.91 1.29 -11.07
CA LEU A 151 8.33 1.61 -9.70
C LEU A 151 9.85 1.81 -9.61
N ARG A 152 10.64 0.94 -10.25
CA ARG A 152 12.10 1.05 -10.27
C ARG A 152 12.59 2.30 -10.99
N LEU A 153 11.99 2.65 -12.13
CA LEU A 153 12.30 3.87 -12.86
C LEU A 153 12.00 5.12 -12.01
N LYS A 154 10.91 5.09 -11.24
CA LYS A 154 10.59 6.19 -10.33
C LYS A 154 11.57 6.31 -9.17
N ASP A 155 12.01 5.19 -8.60
CA ASP A 155 13.03 5.17 -7.57
C ASP A 155 14.37 5.70 -8.12
N GLU A 156 14.76 5.29 -9.33
CA GLU A 156 15.93 5.82 -10.03
C GLU A 156 15.85 7.35 -10.22
N GLU A 157 14.72 7.85 -10.71
CA GLU A 157 14.48 9.30 -10.85
C GLU A 157 14.63 10.04 -9.51
N ASN A 158 14.08 9.48 -8.43
CA ASN A 158 14.17 10.07 -7.09
C ASN A 158 15.60 10.04 -6.53
N LEU A 159 16.33 8.94 -6.75
CA LEU A 159 17.73 8.80 -6.34
C LEU A 159 18.61 9.81 -7.08
N LEU A 160 18.45 9.94 -8.40
CA LEU A 160 19.19 10.91 -9.22
C LEU A 160 18.91 12.36 -8.80
N LYS A 161 17.64 12.70 -8.52
CA LYS A 161 17.29 14.04 -7.98
C LYS A 161 17.95 14.32 -6.63
N ASN A 162 18.05 13.32 -5.76
CA ASN A 162 18.71 13.48 -4.46
C ASN A 162 20.23 13.55 -4.61
N LEU A 163 20.80 12.78 -5.54
CA LEU A 163 22.22 12.84 -5.87
C LEU A 163 22.63 14.22 -6.37
N ASP A 164 21.93 14.79 -7.35
CA ASP A 164 22.20 16.14 -7.87
C ASP A 164 22.11 17.23 -6.78
N LYS A 165 21.15 17.10 -5.85
CA LYS A 165 21.07 17.99 -4.67
C LYS A 165 22.30 17.86 -3.77
N LEU A 166 22.70 16.62 -3.46
CA LEU A 166 23.86 16.34 -2.62
C LEU A 166 25.16 16.82 -3.28
N GLU A 167 25.34 16.59 -4.58
CA GLU A 167 26.47 17.08 -5.35
C GLU A 167 26.57 18.61 -5.29
N LYS A 168 25.46 19.32 -5.46
CA LYS A 168 25.42 20.79 -5.31
C LYS A 168 25.77 21.26 -3.91
N VAL A 169 25.37 20.52 -2.86
CA VAL A 169 25.73 20.84 -1.47
C VAL A 169 27.22 20.65 -1.24
N VAL A 170 27.79 19.51 -1.68
CA VAL A 170 29.21 19.22 -1.55
C VAL A 170 30.07 20.20 -2.34
N ALA A 171 29.68 20.52 -3.58
CA ALA A 171 30.40 21.46 -4.45
C ALA A 171 30.33 22.92 -3.97
N ARG A 172 29.31 23.28 -3.18
CA ARG A 172 29.17 24.62 -2.57
C ARG A 172 29.93 24.77 -1.24
N GLY A 173 30.60 23.71 -0.78
CA GLY A 173 31.52 23.70 0.37
C GLY A 173 30.84 23.26 1.67
N GLY A 174 31.19 22.15 2.32
CA GLY A 174 32.40 21.34 2.12
C GLY A 174 33.66 22.14 2.40
#